data_AF-A0A6J1QUJ1-F1
#
_entry.id   AF-A0A6J1QUJ1-F1
#
_cell.length_a   1.000
_cell.length_b   1.000
_cell.length_c   1.000
_cell.angle_alpha   90.00
_cell.angle_beta   90.00
_cell.angle_gamma   90.00
#
_symmetry.space_group_name_H-M   'P 1'
#
loop_
_entity.id
_entity.type
_entity.pdbx_description
1 polymer ?
#
loop_
_entity_poly.entity_id
_entity_poly.type
_entity_poly.pdbx_seq_one_letter_code
_entity_poly.pdbx_strand_id
1 'polypeptide(L)'
;MFPAYAHLSAYDRHKKLVNDYLTVYGKSVSSFTRDTSRDKTDYDVIRENHKFLWEQEDIPDTWGAKLAKKYYDKLFKEYCICDLTYYKHNKVALRWRTEKEVIVGKGQFECGSKTCKEKENLRSWELNFGYVEHGEKKNALVKLRLCPECSVKLNYRSQKREVKRGKSLKRLDTNSESSNDVATVSSTLESDNRAEIDSRSAEIQSSENTDTNESNIWKEKPTEDAEKTREKEFEEYLADLLM
;
A
#
# COMPACT_ATOMS: atom_id res chain seq x y z
N MET A 1 1.26 -19.36 65.66
CA MET A 1 2.17 -20.18 64.83
C MET A 1 1.97 -21.62 65.26
N PHE A 2 1.52 -22.53 64.39
CA PHE A 2 1.23 -23.91 64.78
C PHE A 2 2.54 -24.63 65.17
N PRO A 3 2.75 -24.97 66.47
CA PRO A 3 4.03 -25.48 66.95
C PRO A 3 4.35 -26.89 66.41
N ALA A 4 3.34 -27.62 65.91
CA ALA A 4 3.45 -29.00 65.44
C ALA A 4 4.38 -29.19 64.22
N TYR A 5 4.62 -28.14 63.43
CA TYR A 5 5.38 -28.24 62.16
C TYR A 5 6.63 -27.35 62.11
N ALA A 6 7.11 -26.88 63.27
CA ALA A 6 8.27 -26.00 63.36
C ALA A 6 9.59 -26.68 62.98
N HIS A 7 9.65 -28.01 63.05
CA HIS A 7 10.85 -28.81 62.74
C HIS A 7 10.99 -29.17 61.25
N LEU A 8 9.96 -28.91 60.42
CA LEU A 8 10.00 -29.19 58.99
C LEU A 8 10.52 -27.97 58.19
N SER A 9 11.11 -28.25 57.02
CA SER A 9 11.43 -27.23 56.03
C SER A 9 10.17 -26.47 55.60
N ALA A 10 10.32 -25.21 55.20
CA ALA A 10 9.22 -24.36 54.75
C ALA A 10 8.40 -25.01 53.61
N TYR A 11 9.09 -25.73 52.71
CA TYR A 11 8.47 -26.48 51.62
C TYR A 11 7.65 -27.68 52.13
N ASP A 12 8.21 -28.49 53.03
CA ASP A 12 7.54 -29.68 53.57
C ASP A 12 6.36 -29.31 54.44
N ARG A 13 6.49 -28.23 55.22
CA ARG A 13 5.38 -27.64 55.98
C ARG A 13 4.25 -27.19 55.07
N HIS A 14 4.56 -26.48 53.97
CA HIS A 14 3.57 -26.09 52.98
C HIS A 14 2.86 -27.32 52.39
N LYS A 15 3.62 -28.35 51.99
CA LYS A 15 3.05 -29.60 51.43
C LYS A 15 2.11 -30.29 52.41
N LYS A 16 2.49 -30.39 53.68
CA LYS A 16 1.63 -30.95 54.74
C LYS A 16 0.36 -30.13 54.95
N LEU A 17 0.48 -28.81 55.08
CA LEU A 17 -0.68 -27.92 55.26
C LEU A 17 -1.66 -27.98 54.08
N VAL A 18 -1.15 -28.04 52.85
CA VAL A 18 -1.99 -28.18 51.64
C VAL A 18 -2.70 -29.54 51.64
N ASN A 19 -2.00 -30.61 51.99
CA ASN A 19 -2.58 -31.96 52.04
C ASN A 19 -3.64 -32.10 53.14
N ASP A 20 -3.38 -31.56 54.32
CA ASP A 20 -4.32 -31.53 55.44
C ASP A 20 -5.56 -30.71 55.05
N TYR A 21 -5.40 -29.56 54.39
CA TYR A 21 -6.52 -28.77 53.88
C TYR A 21 -7.37 -29.54 52.85
N LEU A 22 -6.74 -30.21 51.88
CA LEU A 22 -7.44 -31.03 50.89
C LEU A 22 -8.23 -32.16 51.54
N THR A 23 -7.66 -32.80 52.56
CA THR A 23 -8.28 -33.90 53.30
C THR A 23 -9.46 -33.44 54.15
N VAL A 24 -9.35 -32.30 54.84
CA VAL A 24 -10.40 -31.79 55.75
C VAL A 24 -11.56 -31.18 54.99
N TYR A 25 -11.30 -30.45 53.89
CA TYR A 25 -12.33 -29.70 53.16
C TYR A 25 -12.79 -30.40 51.87
N GLY A 26 -12.24 -31.56 51.53
CA GLY A 26 -12.67 -32.38 50.40
C GLY A 26 -12.52 -31.72 49.02
N LYS A 27 -11.74 -30.64 48.92
CA LYS A 27 -11.50 -29.92 47.67
C LYS A 27 -10.43 -30.63 46.85
N SER A 28 -10.49 -30.51 45.52
CA SER A 28 -9.46 -30.99 44.59
C SER A 28 -8.34 -29.96 44.43
N VAL A 29 -7.14 -30.41 44.03
CA VAL A 29 -6.02 -29.51 43.68
C VAL A 29 -6.36 -28.50 42.58
N SER A 30 -7.35 -28.80 41.74
CA SER A 30 -7.88 -27.88 40.73
C SER A 30 -8.61 -26.67 41.31
N SER A 31 -9.08 -26.72 42.55
CA SER A 31 -9.68 -25.56 43.24
C SER A 31 -8.66 -24.51 43.69
N PHE A 32 -7.36 -24.86 43.69
CA PHE A 32 -6.27 -23.93 44.00
C PHE A 32 -5.75 -23.19 42.77
N THR A 33 -6.30 -23.43 41.58
CA THR A 33 -5.88 -22.65 40.41
C THR A 33 -6.31 -21.21 40.62
N ARG A 34 -5.33 -20.31 40.71
CA ARG A 34 -5.57 -18.88 40.78
C ARG A 34 -6.35 -18.45 39.54
N ASP A 35 -7.36 -17.61 39.73
CA ASP A 35 -8.03 -16.95 38.61
C ASP A 35 -7.04 -15.98 37.94
N THR A 36 -6.63 -16.32 36.72
CA THR A 36 -5.69 -15.54 35.90
C THR A 36 -6.39 -14.59 34.93
N SER A 37 -7.72 -14.50 34.95
CA SER A 37 -8.50 -13.72 33.98
C SER A 37 -8.21 -12.22 34.01
N ARG A 38 -7.76 -11.70 35.16
CA ARG A 38 -7.47 -10.26 35.37
C ARG A 38 -5.98 -9.93 35.31
N ASP A 39 -5.14 -10.92 35.04
CA ASP A 39 -3.70 -10.71 34.98
C ASP A 39 -3.35 -9.98 33.68
N LYS A 40 -2.76 -8.79 33.82
CA LYS A 40 -2.16 -8.10 32.69
C LYS A 40 -0.74 -8.59 32.50
N THR A 41 -0.43 -9.07 31.29
CA THR A 41 0.95 -9.39 30.94
C THR A 41 1.68 -8.13 30.47
N ASP A 42 3.01 -8.14 30.53
CA ASP A 42 3.83 -7.06 29.95
C ASP A 42 3.49 -6.83 28.48
N TYR A 43 3.14 -7.89 27.75
CA TYR A 43 2.70 -7.82 26.36
C TYR A 43 1.42 -7.00 26.20
N ASP A 44 0.44 -7.19 27.08
CA ASP A 44 -0.82 -6.43 27.04
C ASP A 44 -0.58 -4.95 27.35
N VAL A 45 0.28 -4.66 28.34
CA VAL A 45 0.65 -3.28 28.69
C VAL A 45 1.33 -2.58 27.52
N ILE A 46 2.22 -3.28 26.79
CA ILE A 46 2.86 -2.73 25.59
C ILE A 46 1.81 -2.53 24.49
N ARG A 47 0.91 -3.49 24.27
CA ARG A 47 -0.14 -3.37 23.26
C ARG A 47 -1.10 -2.20 23.54
N GLU A 48 -1.35 -1.87 24.79
CA GLU A 48 -2.17 -0.71 25.17
C GLU A 48 -1.44 0.63 24.91
N ASN A 49 -0.11 0.68 25.14
CA ASN A 49 0.66 1.93 25.17
C ASN A 49 1.65 2.10 24.00
N HIS A 50 1.72 1.16 23.06
CA HIS A 50 2.65 1.23 21.95
C HIS A 50 2.28 2.39 21.02
N LYS A 51 3.30 3.17 20.66
CA LYS A 51 3.23 4.14 19.58
C LYS A 51 4.08 3.69 18.40
N PHE A 52 3.61 3.94 17.18
CA PHE A 52 4.37 3.55 15.97
C PHE A 52 5.59 4.45 15.75
N LEU A 53 5.45 5.74 16.04
CA LEU A 53 6.52 6.75 16.07
C LEU A 53 6.45 7.51 17.40
N TRP A 54 7.60 7.63 18.06
CA TRP A 54 7.75 8.50 19.23
C TRP A 54 8.42 9.80 18.80
N GLU A 55 7.82 10.94 19.15
CA GLU A 55 8.43 12.25 18.98
C GLU A 55 9.43 12.53 20.10
N GLN A 56 10.43 13.38 19.86
CA GLN A 56 11.48 13.68 20.84
C GLN A 56 10.93 14.37 22.10
N GLU A 57 9.81 15.08 21.97
CA GLU A 57 9.15 15.81 23.07
C GLU A 57 8.24 14.92 23.92
N ASP A 58 7.92 13.71 23.46
CA ASP A 58 7.08 12.75 24.19
C ASP A 58 7.88 12.09 25.34
N ILE A 59 7.77 12.68 26.52
CA ILE A 59 8.25 12.11 27.78
C ILE A 59 7.12 11.24 28.36
N PRO A 60 7.31 9.93 28.51
CA PRO A 60 6.25 9.05 29.00
C PRO A 60 6.00 9.25 30.51
N ASP A 61 4.77 9.60 30.87
CA ASP A 61 4.36 9.75 32.27
C ASP A 61 4.13 8.40 32.96
N THR A 62 3.45 7.48 32.27
CA THR A 62 3.03 6.18 32.82
C THR A 62 4.13 5.13 32.72
N TRP A 63 4.20 4.20 33.70
CA TRP A 63 5.15 3.08 33.67
C TRP A 63 5.02 2.24 32.39
N GLY A 64 3.81 1.95 31.93
CA GLY A 64 3.56 1.22 30.68
C GLY A 64 4.08 1.95 29.44
N ALA A 65 3.94 3.28 29.40
CA ALA A 65 4.51 4.10 28.33
C ALA A 65 6.05 4.11 28.37
N LYS A 66 6.66 4.16 29.57
CA LYS A 66 8.11 4.02 29.76
C LYS A 66 8.62 2.66 29.26
N LEU A 67 7.87 1.59 29.53
CA LEU A 67 8.17 0.26 29.02
C LEU A 67 8.10 0.23 27.50
N ALA A 68 7.00 0.72 26.91
CA ALA A 68 6.83 0.79 25.46
C ALA A 68 7.95 1.60 24.77
N LYS A 69 8.37 2.74 25.35
CA LYS A 69 9.48 3.55 24.85
C LYS A 69 10.80 2.76 24.82
N LYS A 70 11.13 2.02 25.88
CA LYS A 70 12.31 1.15 25.91
C LYS A 70 12.29 0.11 24.78
N TYR A 71 11.13 -0.48 24.50
CA TYR A 71 10.99 -1.41 23.38
C TYR A 71 11.14 -0.71 22.02
N TYR A 72 10.60 0.50 21.89
CA TYR A 72 10.73 1.31 20.67
C TYR A 72 12.19 1.71 20.38
N ASP A 73 12.95 2.06 21.41
CA ASP A 73 14.37 2.44 21.27
C ASP A 73 15.23 1.25 20.81
N LYS A 74 14.84 0.03 21.18
CA LYS A 74 15.50 -1.20 20.73
C LYS A 74 15.25 -1.52 19.25
N LEU A 75 14.22 -0.94 18.63
CA LEU A 75 13.85 -1.20 17.23
C LEU A 75 14.63 -0.30 16.26
N PHE A 76 15.04 -0.89 15.15
CA PHE A 76 15.76 -0.20 14.07
C PHE A 76 14.77 0.32 13.02
N LYS A 77 14.88 1.62 12.71
CA LYS A 77 13.86 2.39 11.99
C LYS A 77 14.25 2.84 10.58
N GLU A 78 15.34 2.31 10.04
CA GLU A 78 15.81 2.67 8.69
C GLU A 78 15.00 2.00 7.57
N TYR A 79 14.77 0.69 7.72
CA TYR A 79 14.00 -0.13 6.80
C TYR A 79 12.98 -0.94 7.58
N CYS A 80 11.79 -1.11 7.02
CA CYS A 80 10.75 -1.97 7.58
C CYS A 80 10.82 -3.40 7.03
N ILE A 81 10.13 -4.30 7.73
CA ILE A 81 9.76 -5.62 7.23
C ILE A 81 8.29 -5.60 6.86
N CYS A 82 7.96 -6.16 5.71
CA CYS A 82 6.59 -6.29 5.24
C CYS A 82 6.09 -7.73 5.31
N ASP A 83 4.81 -7.90 5.62
CA ASP A 83 4.07 -9.12 5.41
C ASP A 83 3.14 -8.93 4.22
N LEU A 84 3.43 -9.68 3.15
CA LEU A 84 2.69 -9.65 1.88
C LEU A 84 1.73 -10.82 1.74
N THR A 85 1.39 -11.56 2.81
CA THR A 85 0.49 -12.72 2.74
C THR A 85 -0.89 -12.38 2.19
N TYR A 86 -1.47 -11.24 2.61
CA TYR A 86 -2.81 -10.79 2.22
C TYR A 86 -2.81 -9.73 1.11
N TYR A 87 -1.78 -9.71 0.26
CA TYR A 87 -1.63 -8.73 -0.84
C TYR A 87 -2.82 -8.74 -1.82
N LYS A 88 -3.46 -9.90 -2.04
CA LYS A 88 -4.67 -10.01 -2.88
C LYS A 88 -5.85 -9.19 -2.36
N HIS A 89 -5.93 -8.99 -1.04
CA HIS A 89 -6.93 -8.15 -0.38
C HIS A 89 -6.46 -6.71 -0.20
N ASN A 90 -5.32 -6.33 -0.79
CA ASN A 90 -4.69 -5.02 -0.62
C ASN A 90 -4.38 -4.69 0.85
N LYS A 91 -4.12 -5.73 1.66
CA LYS A 91 -3.71 -5.61 3.05
C LYS A 91 -2.23 -5.97 3.13
N VAL A 92 -1.42 -5.01 3.55
CA VAL A 92 0.01 -5.17 3.78
C VAL A 92 0.25 -4.80 5.24
N ALA A 93 0.93 -5.68 5.98
CA ALA A 93 1.35 -5.36 7.33
C ALA A 93 2.82 -4.96 7.32
N LEU A 94 3.16 -3.92 8.09
CA LEU A 94 4.54 -3.43 8.23
C LEU A 94 4.94 -3.48 9.69
N ARG A 95 6.23 -3.73 9.94
CA ARG A 95 6.83 -3.59 11.27
C ARG A 95 8.28 -3.16 11.19
N TRP A 96 8.74 -2.52 12.26
CA TRP A 96 10.16 -2.20 12.44
C TRP A 96 11.01 -3.46 12.66
N ARG A 97 12.31 -3.33 12.36
CA ARG A 97 13.27 -4.43 12.45
C ARG A 97 13.76 -4.60 13.88
N THR A 98 14.03 -5.84 14.24
CA THR A 98 14.72 -6.20 15.49
C THR A 98 16.21 -6.36 15.26
N GLU A 99 17.01 -6.22 16.32
CA GLU A 99 18.47 -6.38 16.30
C GLU A 99 18.94 -7.66 15.60
N LYS A 100 18.32 -8.81 15.92
CA LYS A 100 18.64 -10.10 15.31
C LYS A 100 18.48 -10.08 13.78
N GLU A 101 17.48 -9.38 13.28
CA GLU A 101 17.20 -9.28 11.85
C GLU A 101 18.15 -8.33 11.14
N VAL A 102 18.58 -7.28 11.82
CA VAL A 102 19.61 -6.36 11.33
C VAL A 102 20.94 -7.08 11.18
N ILE A 103 21.32 -7.90 12.16
CA ILE A 103 22.55 -8.73 12.09
C ILE A 103 22.51 -9.69 10.90
N VAL A 104 21.34 -10.29 10.61
CA VAL A 104 21.15 -11.15 9.43
C VAL A 104 21.15 -10.34 8.12
N GLY A 105 20.87 -9.04 8.17
CA GLY A 105 20.77 -8.17 7.01
C GLY A 105 19.38 -8.14 6.36
N LYS A 106 18.32 -8.56 7.06
CA LYS A 106 16.95 -8.55 6.52
C LYS A 106 16.47 -7.13 6.25
N GLY A 107 15.88 -6.93 5.07
CA GLY A 107 15.41 -5.63 4.59
C GLY A 107 16.51 -4.70 4.08
N GLN A 108 17.79 -5.09 4.17
CA GLN A 108 18.91 -4.36 3.57
C GLN A 108 19.65 -5.19 2.54
N PHE A 109 20.14 -6.38 2.89
CA PHE A 109 20.82 -7.30 1.99
C PHE A 109 19.98 -8.51 1.60
N GLU A 110 18.91 -8.77 2.35
CA GLU A 110 17.87 -9.76 2.04
C GLU A 110 16.52 -9.04 1.88
N CYS A 111 15.61 -9.64 1.11
CA CYS A 111 14.27 -9.12 0.90
C CYS A 111 13.56 -8.83 2.22
N GLY A 112 12.92 -7.66 2.31
CA GLY A 112 12.17 -7.22 3.48
C GLY A 112 10.83 -7.95 3.70
N SER A 113 10.49 -8.93 2.87
CA SER A 113 9.28 -9.75 3.09
C SER A 113 9.52 -10.83 4.14
N LYS A 114 8.61 -10.97 5.11
CA LYS A 114 8.71 -11.94 6.22
C LYS A 114 8.99 -13.38 5.75
N THR A 115 8.40 -13.79 4.63
CA THR A 115 8.48 -15.16 4.10
C THR A 115 9.54 -15.34 3.01
N CYS A 116 10.11 -14.26 2.49
CA CYS A 116 11.09 -14.31 1.41
C CYS A 116 12.52 -14.27 1.97
N LYS A 117 13.44 -14.98 1.31
CA LYS A 117 14.88 -14.97 1.63
C LYS A 117 15.77 -14.60 0.45
N GLU A 118 15.17 -14.00 -0.58
CA GLU A 118 15.87 -13.62 -1.80
C GLU A 118 16.84 -12.47 -1.52
N LYS A 119 18.03 -12.53 -2.13
CA LYS A 119 19.09 -11.52 -1.95
C LYS A 119 19.39 -10.75 -3.23
N GLU A 120 18.92 -11.24 -4.37
CA GLU A 120 19.24 -10.65 -5.67
C GLU A 120 18.29 -9.50 -6.04
N ASN A 121 18.83 -8.50 -6.75
CA ASN A 121 18.09 -7.41 -7.40
C ASN A 121 17.07 -6.69 -6.50
N LEU A 122 17.49 -6.35 -5.28
CA LEU A 122 16.68 -5.68 -4.28
C LEU A 122 16.44 -4.20 -4.62
N ARG A 123 15.17 -3.82 -4.84
CA ARG A 123 14.74 -2.43 -5.08
C ARG A 123 14.25 -1.77 -3.79
N SER A 124 14.61 -0.51 -3.62
CA SER A 124 14.10 0.33 -2.52
C SER A 124 12.76 0.96 -2.90
N TRP A 125 11.82 0.95 -1.96
CA TRP A 125 10.48 1.50 -2.07
C TRP A 125 10.22 2.43 -0.91
N GLU A 126 9.52 3.52 -1.17
CA GLU A 126 8.99 4.42 -0.14
C GLU A 126 7.47 4.28 -0.14
N LEU A 127 6.92 3.93 1.01
CA LEU A 127 5.49 3.70 1.17
C LEU A 127 4.90 4.66 2.18
N ASN A 128 3.79 5.28 1.81
CA ASN A 128 2.95 6.00 2.75
C ASN A 128 2.10 5.00 3.55
N PHE A 129 2.48 4.78 4.80
CA PHE A 129 1.80 3.88 5.73
C PHE A 129 0.80 4.66 6.58
N GLY A 130 -0.49 4.50 6.26
CA GLY A 130 -1.58 4.99 7.09
C GLY A 130 -1.93 4.00 8.20
N TYR A 131 -1.86 4.44 9.45
CA TYR A 131 -2.19 3.66 10.64
C TYR A 131 -3.13 4.43 11.57
N VAL A 132 -3.80 3.70 12.45
CA VAL A 132 -4.68 4.28 13.47
C VAL A 132 -4.02 4.12 14.83
N GLU A 133 -3.78 5.22 15.51
CA GLU A 133 -3.16 5.26 16.84
C GLU A 133 -4.12 5.98 17.79
N HIS A 134 -4.53 5.32 18.88
CA HIS A 134 -5.50 5.85 19.85
C HIS A 134 -6.79 6.45 19.24
N GLY A 135 -7.21 5.98 18.06
CA GLY A 135 -8.40 6.48 17.36
C GLY A 135 -8.13 7.55 16.30
N GLU A 136 -6.90 8.06 16.23
CA GLU A 136 -6.47 9.05 15.23
C GLU A 136 -5.79 8.38 14.04
N LYS A 137 -6.14 8.82 12.82
CA LYS A 137 -5.48 8.35 11.60
C LYS A 137 -4.19 9.13 11.39
N LYS A 138 -3.06 8.45 11.47
CA LYS A 138 -1.73 9.00 11.21
C LYS A 138 -1.12 8.36 9.98
N ASN A 139 -0.23 9.09 9.33
CA ASN A 139 0.49 8.62 8.15
C ASN A 139 1.99 8.73 8.40
N ALA A 140 2.76 7.74 7.96
CA ALA A 140 4.22 7.76 8.03
C ALA A 140 4.83 7.27 6.73
N LEU A 141 5.84 7.98 6.23
CA LEU A 141 6.63 7.52 5.09
C LEU A 141 7.67 6.51 5.57
N VAL A 142 7.61 5.29 5.04
CA VAL A 142 8.44 4.17 5.46
C VAL A 142 9.24 3.65 4.28
N LYS A 143 10.51 3.32 4.51
CA LYS A 143 11.39 2.72 3.50
C LYS A 143 11.39 1.20 3.59
N LEU A 144 11.33 0.54 2.44
CA LEU A 144 11.35 -0.92 2.29
C LEU A 144 12.32 -1.32 1.19
N ARG A 145 12.92 -2.50 1.31
CA ARG A 145 13.74 -3.10 0.25
C ARG A 145 13.20 -4.47 -0.13
N LEU A 146 12.83 -4.67 -1.38
CA LEU A 146 12.13 -5.88 -1.84
C LEU A 146 12.74 -6.42 -3.13
N CYS A 147 12.68 -7.75 -3.29
CA CYS A 147 13.00 -8.40 -4.56
C CYS A 147 11.91 -8.13 -5.62
N PRO A 148 12.19 -8.38 -6.91
CA PRO A 148 11.24 -8.12 -8.00
C PRO A 148 9.87 -8.80 -7.79
N GLU A 149 9.88 -10.06 -7.36
CA GLU A 149 8.67 -10.84 -7.04
C GLU A 149 7.80 -10.19 -5.95
N CYS A 150 8.43 -9.71 -4.88
CA CYS A 150 7.71 -9.07 -3.77
C CYS A 150 7.26 -7.65 -4.14
N SER A 151 8.01 -6.95 -4.99
CA SER A 151 7.63 -5.67 -5.58
C SER A 151 6.34 -5.76 -6.40
N VAL A 152 6.19 -6.81 -7.23
CA VAL A 152 4.95 -7.06 -7.98
C VAL A 152 3.77 -7.30 -7.03
N LYS A 153 3.97 -8.07 -5.94
CA LYS A 153 2.94 -8.31 -4.92
C LYS A 153 2.50 -7.04 -4.21
N LEU A 154 3.44 -6.12 -3.94
CA LEU A 154 3.16 -4.83 -3.33
C LEU A 154 2.26 -3.96 -4.23
N ASN A 155 2.52 -3.94 -5.54
CA ASN A 155 1.79 -3.17 -6.54
C ASN A 155 0.65 -3.95 -7.22
N TYR A 156 0.19 -5.05 -6.62
CA TYR A 156 -0.77 -5.95 -7.25
C TYR A 156 -2.08 -5.25 -7.69
N ARG A 157 -2.56 -4.28 -6.91
CA ARG A 157 -3.81 -3.57 -7.21
C ARG A 157 -3.64 -2.43 -8.22
N SER A 158 -2.52 -1.71 -8.20
CA SER A 158 -2.22 -0.66 -9.19
C SER A 158 -2.07 -1.28 -10.58
N GLN A 159 -1.28 -2.35 -10.70
CA GLN A 159 -1.14 -3.09 -11.95
C GLN A 159 -2.48 -3.66 -12.45
N LYS A 160 -3.32 -4.20 -11.55
CA LYS A 160 -4.66 -4.69 -11.93
C LYS A 160 -5.60 -3.56 -12.38
N ARG A 161 -5.48 -2.36 -11.81
CA ARG A 161 -6.26 -1.17 -12.22
C ARG A 161 -5.78 -0.65 -13.57
N GLU A 162 -4.47 -0.60 -13.78
CA GLU A 162 -3.85 -0.15 -15.02
C GLU A 162 -4.17 -1.08 -16.20
N VAL A 163 -4.03 -2.40 -16.04
CA VAL A 163 -4.42 -3.39 -17.08
C VAL A 163 -5.91 -3.28 -17.42
N LYS A 164 -6.78 -2.95 -16.46
CA LYS A 164 -8.20 -2.72 -16.74
C LYS A 164 -8.43 -1.42 -17.51
N ARG A 165 -7.74 -0.32 -17.16
CA ARG A 165 -7.82 0.97 -17.89
C ARG A 165 -7.28 0.82 -19.32
N GLY A 166 -6.15 0.13 -19.52
CA GLY A 166 -5.60 -0.12 -20.85
C GLY A 166 -6.54 -0.96 -21.74
N LYS A 167 -7.25 -1.94 -21.16
CA LYS A 167 -8.27 -2.71 -21.89
C LYS A 167 -9.53 -1.90 -22.22
N SER A 168 -9.93 -0.96 -21.37
CA SER A 168 -11.06 -0.08 -21.69
C SER A 168 -10.70 0.95 -22.77
N LEU A 169 -9.49 1.51 -22.73
CA LEU A 169 -9.01 2.44 -23.75
C LEU A 169 -8.89 1.78 -25.12
N LYS A 170 -8.30 0.58 -25.20
CA LYS A 170 -8.24 -0.18 -26.47
C LYS A 170 -9.61 -0.49 -27.06
N ARG A 171 -10.64 -0.70 -26.22
CA ARG A 171 -12.02 -0.92 -26.70
C ARG A 171 -12.69 0.35 -27.23
N LEU A 172 -12.25 1.53 -26.80
CA LEU A 172 -12.74 2.81 -27.29
C LEU A 172 -12.11 3.15 -28.64
N ASP A 173 -10.81 2.87 -28.82
CA ASP A 173 -10.12 3.08 -30.10
C ASP A 173 -10.61 2.16 -31.23
N THR A 174 -11.03 0.91 -30.93
CA THR A 174 -11.55 0.02 -32.00
C THR A 174 -12.96 0.42 -32.48
N ASN A 175 -13.64 1.31 -31.76
CA ASN A 175 -15.01 1.71 -32.09
C ASN A 175 -15.05 3.02 -32.91
N SER A 176 -13.97 3.81 -32.94
CA SER A 176 -13.86 5.05 -33.73
C SER A 176 -13.34 4.84 -35.16
N GLU A 177 -12.71 3.71 -35.47
CA GLU A 177 -12.26 3.37 -36.84
C GLU A 177 -13.32 2.61 -37.67
N SER A 178 -14.53 2.37 -37.13
CA SER A 178 -15.60 1.62 -37.83
C SER A 178 -16.71 2.48 -38.44
N SER A 179 -16.51 3.79 -38.56
CA SER A 179 -17.49 4.72 -39.16
C SER A 179 -16.89 5.56 -40.29
N ASN A 180 -16.26 4.92 -41.27
CA ASN A 180 -16.14 5.39 -42.65
C ASN A 180 -15.64 4.24 -43.52
N ASP A 181 -16.57 3.41 -44.00
CA ASP A 181 -16.51 2.81 -45.34
C ASP A 181 -17.82 2.08 -45.62
N VAL A 182 -18.67 2.70 -46.44
CA VAL A 182 -19.81 2.03 -47.07
C VAL A 182 -19.54 1.93 -48.57
N ALA A 183 -19.61 0.68 -49.00
CA ALA A 183 -19.28 0.13 -50.30
C ALA A 183 -20.13 0.63 -51.48
N THR A 184 -19.56 0.58 -52.69
CA THR A 184 -20.28 0.38 -53.95
C THR A 184 -19.53 -0.65 -54.81
N VAL A 185 -20.30 -1.50 -55.50
CA VAL A 185 -19.99 -2.89 -55.87
C VAL A 185 -19.59 -3.06 -57.36
N SER A 186 -18.65 -3.98 -57.61
CA SER A 186 -18.33 -4.79 -58.84
C SER A 186 -18.28 -4.17 -60.24
N SER A 187 -17.16 -4.42 -60.97
CA SER A 187 -17.11 -5.35 -62.14
C SER A 187 -15.76 -5.36 -62.89
N THR A 188 -15.21 -6.57 -63.08
CA THR A 188 -14.42 -7.15 -64.21
C THR A 188 -13.62 -6.32 -65.25
N LEU A 189 -12.37 -6.79 -65.44
CA LEU A 189 -11.54 -6.98 -66.66
C LEU A 189 -10.65 -5.84 -67.26
N GLU A 190 -9.35 -6.15 -67.25
CA GLU A 190 -8.27 -5.94 -68.24
C GLU A 190 -7.80 -4.55 -68.69
N SER A 191 -6.46 -4.34 -68.56
CA SER A 191 -5.50 -3.85 -69.59
C SER A 191 -4.54 -2.74 -69.13
N ASP A 192 -3.27 -3.13 -68.99
CA ASP A 192 -2.05 -2.56 -69.59
C ASP A 192 -1.58 -1.09 -69.41
N ASN A 193 -0.28 -1.03 -69.06
CA ASN A 193 0.78 -0.08 -69.45
C ASN A 193 1.10 1.22 -68.65
N ARG A 194 2.29 1.14 -68.00
CA ARG A 194 3.50 2.01 -68.09
C ARG A 194 3.46 3.55 -67.87
N ALA A 195 4.27 3.95 -66.88
CA ALA A 195 5.41 4.90 -66.91
C ALA A 195 5.21 6.44 -66.88
N GLU A 196 5.89 7.04 -65.87
CA GLU A 196 6.65 8.34 -65.85
C GLU A 196 5.90 9.66 -66.08
N ILE A 197 6.31 10.89 -65.70
CA ILE A 197 7.29 11.59 -64.83
C ILE A 197 6.83 13.08 -64.82
N ASP A 198 7.24 13.86 -63.81
CA ASP A 198 7.43 15.33 -63.74
C ASP A 198 6.28 16.36 -63.54
N SER A 199 6.33 17.00 -62.36
CA SER A 199 6.83 18.35 -62.06
C SER A 199 6.46 19.61 -62.89
N ARG A 200 5.94 20.61 -62.14
CA ARG A 200 6.18 22.10 -62.18
C ARG A 200 5.59 22.84 -63.40
N SER A 201 5.06 24.08 -63.37
CA SER A 201 5.16 25.30 -62.52
C SER A 201 3.87 26.15 -62.73
N ALA A 202 3.37 26.95 -61.75
CA ALA A 202 3.49 28.42 -61.62
C ALA A 202 3.10 29.23 -62.91
N GLU A 203 2.20 30.23 -62.94
CA GLU A 203 2.19 31.54 -62.24
C GLU A 203 0.85 32.33 -62.55
N ILE A 204 0.16 32.96 -61.58
CA ILE A 204 0.14 34.39 -61.09
C ILE A 204 -1.02 35.25 -61.67
N GLN A 205 -1.62 36.05 -60.76
CA GLN A 205 -2.20 37.43 -60.86
C GLN A 205 -3.72 37.49 -60.62
N SER A 206 -4.31 38.39 -59.83
CA SER A 206 -3.87 39.49 -58.95
C SER A 206 -5.14 40.10 -58.30
N SER A 207 -5.05 40.64 -57.07
CA SER A 207 -5.60 41.96 -56.66
C SER A 207 -5.68 42.14 -55.13
N GLU A 208 -4.92 43.15 -54.69
CA GLU A 208 -5.04 44.02 -53.50
C GLU A 208 -6.48 44.58 -53.31
N ASN A 209 -7.01 45.07 -52.18
CA ASN A 209 -6.51 45.64 -50.91
C ASN A 209 -7.71 45.88 -49.95
N THR A 210 -7.47 45.93 -48.62
CA THR A 210 -8.09 46.78 -47.54
C THR A 210 -9.64 46.77 -47.36
N ASP A 211 -10.27 46.90 -46.20
CA ASP A 211 -9.93 47.04 -44.78
C ASP A 211 -11.25 46.86 -44.00
N THR A 212 -11.17 46.30 -42.79
CA THR A 212 -12.05 46.53 -41.63
C THR A 212 -13.58 46.45 -41.79
N ASN A 213 -14.20 45.46 -41.11
CA ASN A 213 -15.45 45.66 -40.38
C ASN A 213 -15.57 44.62 -39.26
N GLU A 214 -15.01 44.99 -38.11
CA GLU A 214 -15.29 44.41 -36.81
C GLU A 214 -16.78 44.60 -36.47
N SER A 215 -17.63 43.60 -36.70
CA SER A 215 -18.99 43.55 -36.09
C SER A 215 -19.78 42.27 -36.38
N ASN A 216 -19.16 41.08 -36.38
CA ASN A 216 -19.91 39.81 -36.48
C ASN A 216 -19.35 38.65 -35.63
N ILE A 217 -18.70 38.94 -34.50
CA ILE A 217 -18.15 37.91 -33.59
C ILE A 217 -19.16 37.42 -32.53
N TRP A 218 -20.38 37.98 -32.46
CA TRP A 218 -21.30 37.72 -31.34
C TRP A 218 -22.73 37.37 -31.76
N LYS A 219 -22.92 36.55 -32.80
CA LYS A 219 -24.25 36.00 -33.14
C LYS A 219 -24.21 34.57 -33.68
N GLU A 220 -23.76 33.61 -32.88
CA GLU A 220 -24.23 32.23 -33.00
C GLU A 220 -24.52 31.64 -31.62
N LYS A 221 -25.66 30.94 -31.55
CA LYS A 221 -26.22 30.35 -30.33
C LYS A 221 -25.39 29.14 -29.91
N PRO A 222 -25.18 28.89 -28.61
CA PRO A 222 -24.46 27.71 -28.17
C PRO A 222 -25.28 26.46 -28.52
N THR A 223 -24.75 25.66 -29.44
CA THR A 223 -25.02 24.22 -29.44
C THR A 223 -24.44 23.66 -28.15
N GLU A 224 -25.22 22.85 -27.46
CA GLU A 224 -24.83 22.15 -26.24
C GLU A 224 -23.72 21.14 -26.54
N ASP A 225 -22.49 21.65 -26.72
CA ASP A 225 -21.30 20.86 -26.51
C ASP A 225 -21.22 20.68 -25.00
N ALA A 226 -21.58 19.49 -24.54
CA ALA A 226 -21.42 19.09 -23.16
C ALA A 226 -19.97 19.36 -22.77
N GLU A 227 -19.74 20.49 -22.07
CA GLU A 227 -18.46 20.90 -21.54
C GLU A 227 -17.85 19.66 -20.90
N LYS A 228 -16.77 19.15 -21.49
CA LYS A 228 -15.97 18.11 -20.86
C LYS A 228 -15.70 18.65 -19.48
N THR A 229 -16.24 17.98 -18.45
CA THR A 229 -16.04 18.42 -17.07
C THR A 229 -14.55 18.70 -16.92
N ARG A 230 -14.18 19.86 -16.37
CA ARG A 230 -12.78 20.31 -16.22
C ARG A 230 -11.81 19.18 -15.83
N GLU A 231 -12.28 18.24 -15.01
CA GLU A 231 -11.57 17.00 -14.64
C GLU A 231 -11.15 16.13 -15.84
N LYS A 232 -11.97 15.95 -16.87
CA LYS A 232 -11.64 15.24 -18.12
C LYS A 232 -10.59 15.95 -18.95
N GLU A 233 -10.61 17.27 -19.02
CA GLU A 233 -9.57 18.05 -19.71
C GLU A 233 -8.23 17.94 -18.97
N PHE A 234 -8.28 17.99 -17.62
CA PHE A 234 -7.11 17.73 -16.78
C PHE A 234 -6.58 16.30 -16.94
N GLU A 235 -7.46 15.31 -17.09
CA GLU A 235 -7.07 13.91 -17.34
C GLU A 235 -6.48 13.70 -18.74
N GLU A 236 -7.03 14.33 -19.79
CA GLU A 236 -6.47 14.31 -21.15
C GLU A 236 -5.09 14.98 -21.18
N TYR A 237 -4.92 16.13 -20.52
CA TYR A 237 -3.64 16.82 -20.43
C TYR A 237 -2.57 16.00 -19.69
N LEU A 238 -2.93 15.35 -18.58
CA LEU A 238 -2.01 14.46 -17.87
C LEU A 238 -1.67 13.19 -18.65
N ALA A 239 -2.55 12.73 -19.54
CA ALA A 239 -2.29 11.59 -20.40
C ALA A 239 -1.28 11.95 -21.51
N ASP A 240 -1.41 13.13 -22.11
CA ASP A 240 -0.52 13.59 -23.19
C ASP A 240 0.89 13.96 -22.68
N LEU A 241 1.00 14.41 -21.43
CA LEU A 241 2.28 14.74 -20.80
C LEU A 241 3.11 13.50 -20.39
N LEU A 242 2.48 12.32 -20.33
CA LEU A 242 3.10 11.06 -19.89
C LEU A 242 3.34 10.06 -21.04
N MET A 243 3.10 10.46 -22.29
CA MET A 243 3.53 9.73 -23.48
C MET A 243 4.96 10.06 -23.89
#